data_AF-A0A164GCU2-F1
#
_entry.id   AF-A0A164GCU2-F1
#
_cell.length_a   1.000
_cell.length_b   1.000
_cell.length_c   1.000
_cell.angle_alpha   90.00
_cell.angle_beta   90.00
_cell.angle_gamma   90.00
#
_symmetry.space_group_name_H-M   'P 1'
#
loop_
_entity.id
_entity.type
_entity.pdbx_description
1 polymer ?
#
loop_
_entity_poly.entity_id
_entity_poly.type
_entity_poly.pdbx_seq_one_letter_code
_entity_poly.pdbx_strand_id
1 'polypeptide(L)'
;MSRRYSLFAGKRSRFAGKVALPFAALSCAALLAVPATAAADPAPAPVGVDLVSQAAAEAIAATRTDVAEPADANPLAALDAVNKILTDFGITPFFYPTAAINCAAAPGAPLGIVPGVAGGAAGPWPNLTIPAPIALPALNAVEKGETMFAFVPAGIVDDSGDKTGMQVAWFNVNTFQGGFADMGGATATLVDSVLANLDVLPLVKDAIRGPLTEALSALPAAGARAVPVETGTGTVLAAVFGTVNHKAVDGSDQSCFFFPTVGLVDVG
;
A
#
# COMPACT_ATOMS: atom_id res chain seq x y z
N MET A 1 -25.24 -28.23 0.75
CA MET A 1 -24.08 -28.82 0.05
C MET A 1 -22.86 -28.64 0.96
N SER A 2 -22.30 -29.76 1.44
CA SER A 2 -21.26 -29.81 2.47
C SER A 2 -19.87 -29.69 1.82
N ARG A 3 -18.99 -28.81 2.29
CA ARG A 3 -17.55 -28.85 1.97
C ARG A 3 -16.78 -29.26 3.21
N ARG A 4 -16.20 -30.47 3.14
CA ARG A 4 -15.20 -31.02 4.05
C ARG A 4 -13.82 -30.68 3.49
N TYR A 5 -12.91 -30.20 4.34
CA TYR A 5 -11.47 -30.30 4.09
C TYR A 5 -10.82 -30.93 5.33
N SER A 6 -10.20 -32.09 5.10
CA SER A 6 -9.50 -32.88 6.12
C SER A 6 -8.06 -32.38 6.33
N LEU A 7 -7.66 -32.38 7.60
CA LEU A 7 -6.29 -32.27 8.12
C LEU A 7 -5.39 -33.43 7.68
N PHE A 8 -4.09 -33.14 7.50
CA PHE A 8 -2.91 -33.94 7.89
C PHE A 8 -1.70 -32.98 7.91
N ALA A 9 -1.13 -32.53 9.04
CA ALA A 9 -0.39 -33.18 10.13
C ALA A 9 1.03 -33.68 9.77
N GLY A 10 2.06 -32.98 10.29
CA GLY A 10 3.23 -33.62 10.91
C GLY A 10 4.63 -33.34 10.35
N LYS A 11 5.40 -32.47 11.01
CA LYS A 11 6.67 -32.86 11.68
C LYS A 11 7.25 -31.69 12.50
N ARG A 12 7.17 -31.82 13.83
CA ARG A 12 7.93 -31.01 14.78
C ARG A 12 9.33 -31.63 14.91
N SER A 13 10.38 -30.86 14.62
CA SER A 13 11.74 -31.21 15.02
C SER A 13 12.16 -30.36 16.21
N ARG A 14 12.46 -31.04 17.33
CA ARG A 14 12.98 -30.44 18.56
C ARG A 14 14.50 -30.33 18.41
N PHE A 15 15.05 -29.13 18.47
CA PHE A 15 16.48 -28.95 18.79
C PHE A 15 16.58 -28.33 20.18
N ALA A 16 16.83 -29.22 21.15
CA ALA A 16 17.37 -28.88 22.45
C ALA A 16 18.89 -28.74 22.30
N GLY A 17 19.42 -27.55 22.53
CA GLY A 17 20.86 -27.28 22.55
C GLY A 17 21.17 -26.30 23.65
N LYS A 18 21.33 -26.80 24.88
CA LYS A 18 21.91 -26.05 26.00
C LYS A 18 23.41 -25.92 25.72
N VAL A 19 23.91 -24.69 25.53
CA VAL A 19 25.32 -24.39 25.73
C VAL A 19 25.40 -23.29 26.77
N ALA A 20 26.05 -23.64 27.87
CA ALA A 20 26.24 -22.84 29.06
C ALA A 20 27.65 -22.25 29.07
N LEU A 21 27.75 -21.10 29.76
CA LEU A 21 28.90 -20.50 30.46
C LEU A 21 29.94 -19.71 29.63
N PRO A 22 30.70 -18.77 30.24
CA PRO A 22 30.57 -18.18 31.59
C PRO A 22 30.63 -16.63 31.65
N PHE A 23 30.23 -16.11 32.81
CA PHE A 23 30.52 -14.77 33.33
C PHE A 23 32.03 -14.52 33.42
N ALA A 24 32.48 -13.35 32.95
CA ALA A 24 33.73 -12.72 33.41
C ALA A 24 33.45 -11.23 33.61
N ALA A 25 33.17 -10.86 34.86
CA ALA A 25 33.20 -9.49 35.33
C ALA A 25 34.67 -9.06 35.46
N LEU A 26 35.07 -8.00 34.76
CA LEU A 26 36.28 -7.26 35.08
C LEU A 26 35.92 -5.80 35.34
N SER A 27 36.01 -5.44 36.61
CA SER A 27 35.94 -4.09 37.14
C SER A 27 37.28 -3.39 36.88
N CYS A 28 37.27 -2.22 36.27
CA CYS A 28 38.35 -1.23 36.35
C CYS A 28 37.72 0.15 36.40
N ALA A 29 37.38 0.58 37.62
CA ALA A 29 37.19 1.97 37.93
C ALA A 29 38.56 2.65 38.12
N ALA A 30 38.57 3.94 37.77
CA ALA A 30 39.59 4.96 38.04
C ALA A 30 40.85 4.94 37.16
N LEU A 31 40.93 5.92 36.26
CA LEU A 31 42.07 6.84 36.19
C LEU A 31 41.73 8.06 35.30
N LEU A 32 41.93 9.25 35.88
CA LEU A 32 42.23 10.54 35.27
C LEU A 32 41.05 11.41 34.79
N ALA A 33 40.62 12.26 35.72
CA ALA A 33 40.08 13.58 35.42
C ALA A 33 41.14 14.42 34.67
N VAL A 34 40.82 14.81 33.44
CA VAL A 34 41.52 15.86 32.69
C VAL A 34 40.49 16.95 32.41
N PRO A 35 40.77 18.24 32.69
CA PRO A 35 39.90 19.31 32.23
C PRO A 35 40.04 19.40 30.71
N ALA A 36 39.06 18.88 29.98
CA ALA A 36 38.95 19.12 28.55
C ALA A 36 38.55 20.59 28.34
N THR A 37 39.55 21.46 28.16
CA THR A 37 39.34 22.74 27.49
C THR A 37 38.89 22.43 26.06
N ALA A 38 37.61 22.64 25.76
CA ALA A 38 37.09 22.60 24.41
C ALA A 38 37.71 23.75 23.62
N ALA A 39 38.83 23.49 22.94
CA ALA A 39 39.23 24.28 21.80
C ALA A 39 38.25 23.91 20.67
N ALA A 40 37.51 24.90 20.17
CA ALA A 40 36.69 24.74 18.98
C ALA A 40 37.61 24.28 17.84
N ASP A 41 37.34 23.09 17.31
CA ASP A 41 37.92 22.61 16.06
C ASP A 41 37.64 23.66 14.98
N PRO A 42 38.61 24.10 14.18
CA PRO A 42 38.33 24.98 13.06
C PRO A 42 37.26 24.35 12.17
N ALA A 43 36.25 25.13 11.82
CA ALA A 43 35.19 24.71 10.91
C ALA A 43 35.83 24.07 9.66
N PRO A 44 35.36 22.88 9.23
CA PRO A 44 35.89 22.26 8.02
C PRO A 44 35.73 23.25 6.87
N ALA A 45 36.84 23.53 6.17
CA ALA A 45 36.82 24.32 4.96
C ALA A 45 35.83 23.70 3.98
N PRO A 46 35.06 24.50 3.22
CA PRO A 46 34.13 23.96 2.24
C PRO A 46 34.91 23.09 1.26
N VAL A 47 34.65 21.78 1.32
CA VAL A 47 35.22 20.81 0.38
C VAL A 47 34.66 21.22 -0.98
N GLY A 48 35.53 21.74 -1.84
CA GLY A 48 35.16 22.10 -3.21
C GLY A 48 34.49 20.89 -3.86
N VAL A 49 33.34 21.12 -4.50
CA VAL A 49 32.58 20.08 -5.19
C VAL A 49 33.53 19.40 -6.17
N ASP A 50 33.72 18.09 -6.04
CA ASP A 50 34.54 17.32 -6.97
C ASP A 50 33.96 17.50 -8.38
N LEU A 51 34.77 18.04 -9.28
CA LEU A 51 34.35 18.37 -10.63
C LEU A 51 33.88 17.14 -11.40
N VAL A 52 34.33 15.93 -11.04
CA VAL A 52 33.83 14.67 -11.61
C VAL A 52 32.43 14.36 -11.09
N SER A 53 32.21 14.50 -9.78
CA SER A 53 30.89 14.37 -9.16
C SER A 53 29.89 15.44 -9.63
N GLN A 54 30.36 16.67 -9.86
CA GLN A 54 29.57 17.76 -10.41
C GLN A 54 29.26 17.52 -11.89
N ALA A 55 30.24 17.12 -12.70
CA ALA A 55 30.02 16.77 -14.11
C ALA A 55 29.13 15.54 -14.28
N ALA A 56 29.19 14.57 -13.36
CA ALA A 56 28.26 13.45 -13.33
C ALA A 56 26.85 13.91 -12.97
N ALA A 57 26.70 14.78 -11.96
CA ALA A 57 25.42 15.37 -11.60
C ALA A 57 24.85 16.25 -12.73
N GLU A 58 25.70 16.99 -13.44
CA GLU A 58 25.35 17.83 -14.59
C GLU A 58 25.04 17.00 -15.84
N ALA A 59 25.73 15.87 -16.07
CA ALA A 59 25.39 14.94 -17.15
C ALA A 59 24.05 14.23 -16.90
N ILE A 60 23.79 13.82 -15.65
CA ILE A 60 22.49 13.28 -15.21
C ILE A 60 21.40 14.37 -15.24
N ALA A 61 21.78 15.64 -15.04
CA ALA A 61 20.88 16.78 -15.17
C ALA A 61 20.61 17.19 -16.63
N ALA A 62 21.60 17.07 -17.51
CA ALA A 62 21.51 17.42 -18.92
C ALA A 62 20.78 16.36 -19.77
N THR A 63 20.64 15.12 -19.27
CA THR A 63 19.71 14.14 -19.83
C THR A 63 18.25 14.43 -19.50
N ARG A 64 17.95 15.50 -18.74
CA ARG A 64 16.58 15.90 -18.37
C ARG A 64 16.04 16.87 -19.42
N THR A 65 14.89 16.56 -19.99
CA THR A 65 14.07 17.53 -20.74
C THR A 65 13.04 18.17 -19.79
N ASP A 66 12.80 19.47 -19.97
CA ASP A 66 11.83 20.24 -19.20
C ASP A 66 10.40 19.74 -19.45
N VAL A 67 9.80 19.10 -18.45
CA VAL A 67 8.39 18.66 -18.52
C VAL A 67 7.79 18.57 -17.11
N ALA A 68 7.00 19.57 -16.71
CA ALA A 68 5.89 19.49 -15.75
C ALA A 68 5.15 20.84 -15.81
N GLU A 69 3.81 20.85 -15.78
CA GLU A 69 3.10 22.06 -15.35
C GLU A 69 3.48 22.35 -13.89
N PRO A 70 3.53 23.63 -13.48
CA PRO A 70 4.03 24.02 -12.17
C PRO A 70 3.01 23.58 -11.12
N ALA A 71 3.17 22.35 -10.63
CA ALA A 71 2.59 22.00 -9.37
C ALA A 71 3.47 22.69 -8.32
N ASP A 72 2.99 23.78 -7.75
CA ASP A 72 3.42 24.31 -6.44
C ASP A 72 3.16 23.28 -5.30
N ALA A 73 3.08 21.98 -5.62
CA ALA A 73 2.46 20.94 -4.82
C ALA A 73 3.47 20.28 -3.89
N ASN A 74 3.40 20.70 -2.64
CA ASN A 74 3.91 19.94 -1.51
C ASN A 74 3.43 18.46 -1.61
N PRO A 75 4.30 17.46 -1.83
CA PRO A 75 3.89 16.07 -1.96
C PRO A 75 3.15 15.54 -0.72
N LEU A 76 3.42 16.14 0.45
CA LEU A 76 2.67 15.84 1.67
C LEU A 76 1.20 16.29 1.57
N ALA A 77 0.90 17.39 0.87
CA ALA A 77 -0.47 17.86 0.69
C ALA A 77 -1.30 16.90 -0.20
N ALA A 78 -0.66 16.25 -1.18
CA ALA A 78 -1.31 15.20 -1.98
C ALA A 78 -1.59 13.94 -1.13
N LEU A 79 -0.64 13.54 -0.29
CA LEU A 79 -0.82 12.46 0.69
C LEU A 79 -1.94 12.77 1.69
N ASP A 80 -1.99 13.98 2.23
CA ASP A 80 -3.04 14.42 3.17
C ASP A 80 -4.42 14.44 2.53
N ALA A 81 -4.52 14.91 1.28
CA ALA A 81 -5.77 14.89 0.52
C ALA A 81 -6.27 13.45 0.29
N VAL A 82 -5.37 12.53 -0.06
CA VAL A 82 -5.73 11.12 -0.25
C VAL A 82 -6.12 10.47 1.08
N ASN A 83 -5.35 10.69 2.16
CA ASN A 83 -5.68 10.17 3.50
C ASN A 83 -7.04 10.67 3.99
N LYS A 84 -7.36 11.95 3.73
CA LYS A 84 -8.66 12.52 4.05
C LYS A 84 -9.79 11.85 3.25
N ILE A 85 -9.63 11.67 1.94
CA ILE A 85 -10.62 10.98 1.10
C ILE A 85 -10.83 9.54 1.57
N LEU A 86 -9.76 8.81 1.89
CA LEU A 86 -9.83 7.44 2.41
C LEU A 86 -10.62 7.40 3.73
N THR A 87 -10.30 8.29 4.65
CA THR A 87 -10.97 8.35 5.97
C THR A 87 -12.44 8.75 5.83
N ASP A 88 -12.75 9.74 4.99
CA ASP A 88 -14.13 10.16 4.70
C ASP A 88 -14.95 9.01 4.07
N PHE A 89 -14.28 8.10 3.34
CA PHE A 89 -14.88 6.93 2.73
C PHE A 89 -14.86 5.68 3.64
N GLY A 90 -14.49 5.83 4.92
CA GLY A 90 -14.47 4.74 5.90
C GLY A 90 -13.33 3.72 5.72
N ILE A 91 -12.31 4.07 4.94
CA ILE A 91 -11.09 3.28 4.78
C ILE A 91 -10.09 3.71 5.85
N THR A 92 -9.60 2.73 6.62
CA THR A 92 -8.53 2.95 7.60
C THR A 92 -7.18 2.96 6.86
N PRO A 93 -6.47 4.10 6.82
CA PRO A 93 -5.16 4.16 6.19
C PRO A 93 -4.13 3.37 6.98
N PHE A 94 -3.12 2.84 6.29
CA PHE A 94 -1.99 2.16 6.91
C PHE A 94 -1.03 3.16 7.58
N PHE A 95 -0.14 2.65 8.43
CA PHE A 95 0.68 3.47 9.33
C PHE A 95 1.63 4.43 8.61
N TYR A 96 2.11 4.04 7.44
CA TYR A 96 3.02 4.85 6.64
C TYR A 96 2.78 4.62 5.14
N PRO A 97 2.91 5.65 4.30
CA PRO A 97 2.85 5.48 2.86
C PRO A 97 4.06 4.68 2.35
N THR A 98 3.92 4.06 1.19
CA THR A 98 5.01 3.38 0.49
C THR A 98 5.46 4.19 -0.72
N ALA A 99 6.56 3.78 -1.34
CA ALA A 99 7.11 4.41 -2.52
C ALA A 99 7.83 3.38 -3.39
N ALA A 100 7.73 3.53 -4.71
CA ALA A 100 8.52 2.82 -5.69
C ALA A 100 9.59 3.75 -6.26
N ILE A 101 10.86 3.34 -6.23
CA ILE A 101 12.00 4.10 -6.77
C ILE A 101 12.16 3.75 -8.24
N ASN A 102 12.55 4.71 -9.08
CA ASN A 102 12.75 4.50 -10.53
C ASN A 102 11.47 3.97 -11.23
N CYS A 103 10.31 4.48 -10.83
CA CYS A 103 8.98 4.06 -11.26
C CYS A 103 8.23 5.16 -12.04
N ALA A 104 8.84 6.33 -12.23
CA ALA A 104 8.13 7.47 -12.79
C ALA A 104 7.68 7.24 -14.24
N ALA A 105 6.35 7.23 -14.43
CA ALA A 105 5.70 7.46 -15.72
C ALA A 105 5.58 8.98 -16.04
N ALA A 106 5.72 9.84 -15.02
CA ALA A 106 5.55 11.29 -15.12
C ALA A 106 6.81 12.07 -14.67
N PRO A 107 7.22 13.12 -15.41
CA PRO A 107 8.41 13.90 -15.10
C PRO A 107 8.23 14.83 -13.88
N GLY A 108 9.32 15.03 -13.09
CA GLY A 108 9.35 15.89 -11.89
C GLY A 108 9.49 15.17 -10.54
N ALA A 109 9.41 13.84 -10.49
CA ALA A 109 9.66 13.06 -9.28
C ALA A 109 11.19 12.89 -9.04
N PRO A 110 11.77 13.43 -7.95
CA PRO A 110 13.18 13.21 -7.64
C PRO A 110 13.44 11.70 -7.50
N LEU A 111 14.46 11.19 -8.20
CA LEU A 111 14.81 9.76 -8.28
C LEU A 111 13.74 8.85 -8.91
N GLY A 112 12.78 9.41 -9.64
CA GLY A 112 11.67 8.66 -10.22
C GLY A 112 10.79 7.99 -9.17
N ILE A 113 10.67 8.61 -7.99
CA ILE A 113 9.91 8.06 -6.87
C ILE A 113 8.42 8.27 -7.08
N VAL A 114 7.66 7.19 -7.07
CA VAL A 114 6.20 7.19 -7.13
C VAL A 114 5.68 6.77 -5.76
N PRO A 115 5.02 7.67 -5.01
CA PRO A 115 4.42 7.31 -3.73
C PRO A 115 3.15 6.47 -3.94
N GLY A 116 2.78 5.70 -2.91
CA GLY A 116 1.54 4.94 -2.87
C GLY A 116 1.01 4.84 -1.45
N VAL A 117 -0.30 4.75 -1.33
CA VAL A 117 -0.98 4.56 -0.04
C VAL A 117 -1.76 3.25 -0.06
N ALA A 118 -1.92 2.66 1.11
CA ALA A 118 -2.79 1.50 1.29
C ALA A 118 -3.69 1.70 2.51
N GLY A 119 -4.78 0.96 2.53
CA GLY A 119 -5.74 0.97 3.62
C GLY A 119 -6.66 -0.23 3.58
N GLY A 120 -7.50 -0.36 4.60
CA GLY A 120 -8.55 -1.37 4.64
C GLY A 120 -9.87 -0.81 5.19
N ALA A 121 -10.97 -1.27 4.63
CA ALA A 121 -12.32 -1.03 5.15
C ALA A 121 -12.95 -2.34 5.62
N ALA A 122 -13.29 -2.41 6.91
CA ALA A 122 -13.99 -3.56 7.48
C ALA A 122 -15.46 -3.54 7.09
N GLY A 123 -16.02 -4.71 6.76
CA GLY A 123 -17.43 -4.84 6.42
C GLY A 123 -18.37 -4.79 7.65
N PRO A 124 -19.66 -4.50 7.44
CA PRO A 124 -20.30 -4.22 6.15
C PRO A 124 -19.94 -2.82 5.62
N TRP A 125 -19.41 -2.76 4.39
CA TRP A 125 -18.90 -1.52 3.78
C TRP A 125 -19.06 -1.57 2.25
N PRO A 126 -19.39 -0.45 1.56
CA PRO A 126 -19.61 0.90 2.10
C PRO A 126 -21.00 1.15 2.68
N ASN A 127 -21.89 0.15 2.72
CA ASN A 127 -23.26 0.26 3.24
C ASN A 127 -24.07 1.39 2.56
N LEU A 128 -23.98 1.45 1.22
CA LEU A 128 -24.69 2.44 0.43
C LEU A 128 -26.13 2.02 0.20
N THR A 129 -27.07 2.93 0.44
CA THR A 129 -28.49 2.73 0.13
C THR A 129 -28.88 3.58 -1.07
N ILE A 130 -29.43 2.97 -2.11
CA ILE A 130 -30.00 3.70 -3.25
C ILE A 130 -31.48 4.04 -2.93
N PRO A 131 -31.85 5.33 -2.87
CA PRO A 131 -33.26 5.72 -2.70
C PRO A 131 -34.12 5.32 -3.91
N ALA A 132 -35.42 5.17 -3.68
CA ALA A 132 -36.45 4.71 -4.63
C ALA A 132 -36.38 5.35 -6.05
N PRO A 133 -36.89 4.69 -7.13
CA PRO A 133 -38.07 3.82 -7.15
C PRO A 133 -37.82 2.32 -6.90
N ILE A 134 -36.57 1.87 -6.94
CA ILE A 134 -36.21 0.48 -6.65
C ILE A 134 -35.44 0.49 -5.33
N ALA A 135 -36.11 0.15 -4.23
CA ALA A 135 -35.44 -0.03 -2.94
C ALA A 135 -34.53 -1.27 -3.04
N LEU A 136 -33.24 -1.05 -3.27
CA LEU A 136 -32.25 -2.12 -3.22
C LEU A 136 -31.80 -2.32 -1.77
N PRO A 137 -31.45 -3.57 -1.38
CA PRO A 137 -30.68 -3.82 -0.18
C PRO A 137 -29.41 -2.96 -0.14
N ALA A 138 -28.84 -2.78 1.05
CA ALA A 138 -27.57 -2.08 1.20
C ALA A 138 -26.50 -2.69 0.27
N LEU A 139 -25.81 -1.82 -0.47
CA LEU A 139 -24.75 -2.19 -1.39
C LEU A 139 -23.44 -2.24 -0.61
N ASN A 140 -22.99 -3.46 -0.37
CA ASN A 140 -21.74 -3.74 0.33
C ASN A 140 -20.77 -4.41 -0.63
N ALA A 141 -19.55 -3.88 -0.69
CA ALA A 141 -18.44 -4.55 -1.35
C ALA A 141 -17.81 -5.62 -0.45
N VAL A 142 -17.88 -5.44 0.86
CA VAL A 142 -17.46 -6.45 1.84
C VAL A 142 -18.51 -6.57 2.92
N GLU A 143 -18.79 -7.81 3.31
CA GLU A 143 -19.75 -8.16 4.33
C GLU A 143 -19.10 -8.24 5.72
N LYS A 144 -19.91 -8.48 6.75
CA LYS A 144 -19.40 -8.68 8.11
C LYS A 144 -18.35 -9.79 8.17
N GLY A 145 -17.22 -9.52 8.83
CA GLY A 145 -16.09 -10.45 8.91
C GLY A 145 -15.18 -10.43 7.68
N GLU A 146 -15.45 -9.56 6.71
CA GLU A 146 -14.58 -9.32 5.56
C GLU A 146 -13.91 -7.94 5.66
N THR A 147 -12.82 -7.78 4.92
CA THR A 147 -12.10 -6.51 4.80
C THR A 147 -11.76 -6.25 3.34
N MET A 148 -12.08 -5.06 2.86
CA MET A 148 -11.65 -4.59 1.56
C MET A 148 -10.29 -3.92 1.74
N PHE A 149 -9.22 -4.51 1.22
CA PHE A 149 -7.91 -3.86 1.17
C PHE A 149 -7.75 -3.12 -0.13
N ALA A 150 -7.18 -1.92 -0.07
CA ALA A 150 -6.98 -1.07 -1.23
C ALA A 150 -5.55 -0.50 -1.27
N PHE A 151 -5.08 -0.23 -2.48
CA PHE A 151 -3.81 0.40 -2.77
C PHE A 151 -3.99 1.43 -3.88
N VAL A 152 -3.41 2.63 -3.70
CA VAL A 152 -3.48 3.71 -4.68
C VAL A 152 -2.08 4.27 -4.90
N PRO A 153 -1.45 4.03 -6.06
CA PRO A 153 -0.22 4.72 -6.45
C PRO A 153 -0.56 6.13 -6.94
N ALA A 154 0.28 7.12 -6.61
CA ALA A 154 0.13 8.49 -7.08
C ALA A 154 1.22 8.81 -8.10
N GLY A 155 0.82 9.25 -9.30
CA GLY A 155 1.75 9.60 -10.39
C GLY A 155 1.90 8.54 -11.50
N ILE A 156 1.05 7.51 -11.52
CA ILE A 156 0.96 6.54 -12.62
C ILE A 156 -0.29 6.88 -13.44
N VAL A 157 -0.09 7.53 -14.60
CA VAL A 157 -1.18 7.97 -15.49
C VAL A 157 -1.52 6.95 -16.58
N ASP A 158 -0.59 6.07 -16.92
CA ASP A 158 -0.72 5.01 -17.94
C ASP A 158 -0.46 3.62 -17.34
N ASP A 159 -1.13 3.33 -16.23
CA ASP A 159 -1.13 1.97 -15.66
C ASP A 159 -1.69 1.01 -16.71
N SER A 160 -0.94 -0.05 -16.98
CA SER A 160 -1.27 -0.99 -18.05
C SER A 160 -2.69 -1.56 -17.84
N GLY A 161 -3.31 -2.05 -18.92
CA GLY A 161 -4.62 -2.72 -18.80
C GLY A 161 -4.60 -3.91 -17.82
N ASP A 162 -3.41 -4.45 -17.52
CA ASP A 162 -3.18 -5.48 -16.53
C ASP A 162 -2.93 -4.86 -15.13
N LYS A 163 -3.84 -5.13 -14.20
CA LYS A 163 -3.82 -4.61 -12.82
C LYS A 163 -3.22 -5.60 -11.82
N THR A 164 -2.67 -6.71 -12.27
CA THR A 164 -2.03 -7.73 -11.41
C THR A 164 -0.70 -7.24 -10.82
N GLY A 165 -0.16 -8.01 -9.86
CA GLY A 165 1.19 -7.82 -9.32
C GLY A 165 1.25 -7.22 -7.90
N MET A 166 0.20 -6.54 -7.45
CA MET A 166 0.06 -6.17 -6.03
C MET A 166 -0.67 -7.25 -5.25
N GLN A 167 -0.29 -7.39 -3.99
CA GLN A 167 -0.89 -8.35 -3.07
C GLN A 167 -0.97 -7.77 -1.66
N VAL A 168 -1.89 -8.32 -0.87
CA VAL A 168 -1.96 -8.08 0.57
C VAL A 168 -1.58 -9.36 1.31
N ALA A 169 -0.70 -9.24 2.30
CA ALA A 169 -0.54 -10.23 3.37
C ALA A 169 -1.38 -9.78 4.55
N TRP A 170 -2.15 -10.68 5.15
CA TRP A 170 -2.99 -10.34 6.29
C TRP A 170 -2.91 -11.41 7.37
N PHE A 171 -3.13 -10.99 8.61
CA PHE A 171 -3.12 -11.84 9.80
C PHE A 171 -4.08 -11.28 10.85
N ASN A 172 -5.10 -12.06 11.19
CA ASN A 172 -6.02 -11.78 12.27
C ASN A 172 -5.41 -12.27 13.60
N VAL A 173 -5.13 -11.35 14.51
CA VAL A 173 -4.46 -11.65 15.78
C VAL A 173 -5.37 -12.35 16.78
N ASN A 174 -6.69 -12.30 16.57
CA ASN A 174 -7.69 -12.92 17.44
C ASN A 174 -7.99 -14.36 17.02
N THR A 175 -8.06 -14.63 15.72
CA THR A 175 -8.37 -15.97 15.17
C THR A 175 -7.13 -16.78 14.80
N PHE A 176 -5.95 -16.13 14.76
CA PHE A 176 -4.69 -16.70 14.27
C PHE A 176 -4.76 -17.18 12.80
N GLN A 177 -5.70 -16.65 12.03
CA GLN A 177 -5.80 -16.90 10.60
C GLN A 177 -5.05 -15.83 9.83
N GLY A 178 -4.53 -16.20 8.67
CA GLY A 178 -3.83 -15.27 7.80
C GLY A 178 -3.59 -15.89 6.43
N GLY A 179 -3.18 -15.06 5.49
CA GLY A 179 -2.95 -15.48 4.12
C GLY A 179 -2.44 -14.35 3.24
N PHE A 180 -2.39 -14.64 1.95
CA PHE A 180 -2.09 -13.68 0.91
C PHE A 180 -3.27 -13.62 -0.05
N ALA A 181 -3.57 -12.42 -0.57
CA ALA A 181 -4.57 -12.24 -1.61
C ALA A 181 -4.04 -11.28 -2.68
N ASP A 182 -4.21 -11.67 -3.93
CA ASP A 182 -3.81 -10.87 -5.09
C ASP A 182 -4.83 -9.75 -5.33
N MET A 183 -4.34 -8.55 -5.62
CA MET A 183 -5.19 -7.39 -5.85
C MET A 183 -5.54 -7.25 -7.32
N GLY A 184 -6.81 -6.94 -7.59
CA GLY A 184 -7.31 -6.57 -8.91
C GLY A 184 -7.45 -5.05 -9.06
N GLY A 185 -7.89 -4.59 -10.23
CA GLY A 185 -8.19 -3.17 -10.44
C GLY A 185 -9.36 -2.73 -9.54
N ALA A 186 -9.17 -1.65 -8.78
CA ALA A 186 -10.08 -1.27 -7.70
C ALA A 186 -11.53 -1.11 -8.15
N THR A 187 -11.79 -0.41 -9.26
CA THR A 187 -13.16 -0.21 -9.77
C THR A 187 -13.84 -1.52 -10.15
N ALA A 188 -13.15 -2.39 -10.89
CA ALA A 188 -13.69 -3.69 -11.31
C ALA A 188 -13.95 -4.59 -10.09
N THR A 189 -12.98 -4.69 -9.18
CA THR A 189 -13.12 -5.45 -7.94
C THR A 189 -14.27 -4.94 -7.09
N LEU A 190 -14.44 -3.62 -6.95
CA LEU A 190 -15.51 -3.03 -6.17
C LEU A 190 -16.89 -3.32 -6.77
N VAL A 191 -17.04 -3.14 -8.08
CA VAL A 191 -18.27 -3.48 -8.82
C VAL A 191 -18.61 -4.96 -8.65
N ASP A 192 -17.64 -5.85 -8.88
CA ASP A 192 -17.85 -7.29 -8.81
C ASP A 192 -18.21 -7.75 -7.38
N SER A 193 -17.56 -7.18 -6.36
CA SER A 193 -17.85 -7.52 -4.97
C SER A 193 -19.23 -7.05 -4.54
N VAL A 194 -19.63 -5.83 -4.92
CA VAL A 194 -20.99 -5.32 -4.69
C VAL A 194 -22.03 -6.20 -5.38
N LEU A 195 -21.82 -6.52 -6.66
CA LEU A 195 -22.74 -7.38 -7.41
C LEU A 195 -22.80 -8.80 -6.83
N ALA A 196 -21.69 -9.33 -6.31
CA ALA A 196 -21.65 -10.65 -5.68
C ALA A 196 -22.50 -10.68 -4.40
N ASN A 197 -22.40 -9.65 -3.57
CA ASN A 197 -23.08 -9.56 -2.27
C ASN A 197 -24.56 -9.16 -2.38
N LEU A 198 -24.98 -8.56 -3.51
CA LEU A 198 -26.39 -8.30 -3.75
C LEU A 198 -27.19 -9.60 -3.94
N ASP A 199 -28.16 -9.84 -3.06
CA ASP A 199 -29.11 -10.94 -3.17
C ASP A 199 -30.28 -10.56 -4.11
N VAL A 200 -29.97 -10.39 -5.40
CA VAL A 200 -30.94 -10.06 -6.45
C VAL A 200 -30.78 -10.99 -7.66
N LEU A 201 -31.81 -11.04 -8.50
CA LEU A 201 -31.80 -11.83 -9.73
C LEU A 201 -30.62 -11.41 -10.64
N PRO A 202 -29.96 -12.35 -11.35
CA PRO A 202 -28.83 -12.04 -12.25
C PRO A 202 -29.13 -10.95 -13.28
N LEU A 203 -30.37 -10.92 -13.80
CA LEU A 203 -30.83 -9.89 -14.75
C LEU A 203 -30.75 -8.47 -14.16
N VAL A 204 -30.99 -8.32 -12.86
CA VAL A 204 -30.87 -7.03 -12.16
C VAL A 204 -29.39 -6.66 -11.99
N LYS A 205 -28.52 -7.63 -11.66
CA LYS A 205 -27.07 -7.41 -11.53
C LYS A 205 -26.47 -6.88 -12.84
N ASP A 206 -26.87 -7.45 -13.97
CA ASP A 206 -26.41 -7.02 -15.29
C ASP A 206 -26.93 -5.60 -15.65
N ALA A 207 -28.19 -5.30 -15.30
CA ALA A 207 -28.80 -4.00 -15.59
C ALA A 207 -28.16 -2.84 -14.79
N ILE A 208 -27.69 -3.09 -13.56
CA ILE A 208 -27.10 -2.05 -12.71
C ILE A 208 -25.58 -1.94 -12.83
N ARG A 209 -24.91 -2.91 -13.47
CA ARG A 209 -23.45 -2.93 -13.61
C ARG A 209 -22.91 -1.67 -14.30
N GLY A 210 -23.54 -1.23 -15.39
CA GLY A 210 -23.13 -0.02 -16.13
C GLY A 210 -23.21 1.24 -15.26
N PRO A 211 -24.40 1.58 -14.73
CA PRO A 211 -24.58 2.71 -13.82
C PRO A 211 -23.67 2.68 -12.59
N LEU A 212 -23.43 1.50 -12.01
CA LEU A 212 -22.52 1.34 -10.87
C LEU A 212 -21.07 1.62 -11.25
N THR A 213 -20.63 1.13 -12.42
CA THR A 213 -19.29 1.40 -12.94
C THR A 213 -19.08 2.89 -13.19
N GLU A 214 -20.10 3.57 -13.75
CA GLU A 214 -20.07 5.01 -13.99
C GLU A 214 -20.00 5.80 -12.68
N ALA A 215 -20.82 5.46 -11.68
CA ALA A 215 -20.79 6.10 -10.37
C ALA A 215 -19.43 5.92 -9.66
N LEU A 216 -18.78 4.78 -9.84
CA LEU A 216 -17.48 4.47 -9.24
C LEU A 216 -16.27 4.96 -10.06
N SER A 217 -16.50 5.41 -11.30
CA SER A 217 -15.44 5.98 -12.16
C SER A 217 -14.87 7.31 -11.64
N ALA A 218 -15.61 7.97 -10.74
CA ALA A 218 -15.17 9.19 -10.07
C ALA A 218 -14.12 8.96 -8.98
N LEU A 219 -13.92 7.71 -8.53
CA LEU A 219 -12.83 7.37 -7.62
C LEU A 219 -11.50 7.45 -8.39
N PRO A 220 -10.40 7.97 -7.81
CA PRO A 220 -9.09 8.03 -8.46
C PRO A 220 -8.64 6.62 -8.89
N ALA A 221 -8.85 6.29 -10.17
CA ALA A 221 -8.76 4.93 -10.69
C ALA A 221 -7.42 4.63 -11.39
N ALA A 222 -6.60 5.64 -11.64
CA ALA A 222 -5.31 5.45 -12.30
C ALA A 222 -4.36 4.69 -11.36
N GLY A 223 -4.22 3.38 -11.59
CA GLY A 223 -3.36 2.52 -10.78
C GLY A 223 -3.99 1.91 -9.53
N ALA A 224 -5.21 2.31 -9.16
CA ALA A 224 -5.83 1.83 -7.92
C ALA A 224 -6.15 0.34 -7.98
N ARG A 225 -5.85 -0.37 -6.89
CA ARG A 225 -6.04 -1.80 -6.75
C ARG A 225 -6.79 -2.14 -5.47
N ALA A 226 -7.60 -3.18 -5.51
CA ALA A 226 -8.36 -3.62 -4.34
C ALA A 226 -8.54 -5.14 -4.30
N VAL A 227 -8.85 -5.67 -3.12
CA VAL A 227 -9.22 -7.07 -2.91
C VAL A 227 -10.09 -7.24 -1.67
N PRO A 228 -11.25 -7.91 -1.77
CA PRO A 228 -12.01 -8.35 -0.60
C PRO A 228 -11.37 -9.60 -0.01
N VAL A 229 -11.28 -9.67 1.32
CA VAL A 229 -10.72 -10.81 2.04
C VAL A 229 -11.61 -11.16 3.23
N GLU A 230 -11.93 -12.44 3.39
CA GLU A 230 -12.58 -12.98 4.59
C GLU A 230 -11.55 -13.08 5.73
N THR A 231 -11.41 -12.00 6.51
CA THR A 231 -10.40 -11.86 7.56
C THR A 231 -10.89 -12.37 8.93
N GLY A 232 -12.20 -12.55 9.07
CA GLY A 232 -12.88 -12.82 10.33
C GLY A 232 -12.99 -11.58 11.23
N THR A 233 -13.75 -11.69 12.31
CA THR A 233 -13.89 -10.61 13.31
C THR A 233 -12.63 -10.48 14.17
N GLY A 234 -12.30 -9.25 14.57
CA GLY A 234 -11.14 -8.94 15.41
C GLY A 234 -10.19 -7.94 14.75
N THR A 235 -8.98 -7.86 15.28
CA THR A 235 -7.94 -6.96 14.78
C THR A 235 -7.08 -7.69 13.74
N VAL A 236 -6.96 -7.08 12.56
CA VAL A 236 -6.22 -7.62 11.42
C VAL A 236 -5.00 -6.78 11.15
N LEU A 237 -3.81 -7.38 11.24
CA LEU A 237 -2.56 -6.81 10.75
C LEU A 237 -2.44 -7.13 9.26
N ALA A 238 -2.22 -6.10 8.44
CA ALA A 238 -2.09 -6.25 7.00
C ALA A 238 -0.86 -5.53 6.46
N ALA A 239 -0.29 -6.07 5.38
CA ALA A 239 0.83 -5.51 4.65
C ALA A 239 0.52 -5.55 3.15
N VAL A 240 0.56 -4.41 2.47
CA VAL A 240 0.35 -4.33 1.02
C VAL A 240 1.66 -4.03 0.33
N PHE A 241 1.99 -4.80 -0.71
CA PHE A 241 3.24 -4.71 -1.46
C PHE A 241 3.10 -5.36 -2.84
N GLY A 242 4.10 -5.16 -3.68
CA GLY A 242 4.19 -5.85 -4.96
C GLY A 242 4.57 -4.90 -6.09
N THR A 243 4.13 -5.24 -7.30
CA THR A 243 4.49 -4.50 -8.51
C THR A 243 3.29 -3.89 -9.21
N VAL A 244 3.50 -2.71 -9.79
CA VAL A 244 2.56 -2.04 -10.69
C VAL A 244 3.19 -1.94 -12.07
N ASN A 245 2.52 -2.48 -13.09
CA ASN A 245 3.00 -2.43 -14.47
C ASN A 245 2.39 -1.24 -15.20
N HIS A 246 3.22 -0.39 -15.79
CA HIS A 246 2.78 0.77 -16.54
C HIS A 246 3.49 0.87 -17.88
N LYS A 247 2.94 1.69 -18.78
CA LYS A 247 3.65 2.11 -19.98
C LYS A 247 4.49 3.34 -19.68
N ALA A 248 5.74 3.34 -20.12
CA ALA A 248 6.58 4.52 -20.13
C ALA A 248 6.14 5.48 -21.25
N VAL A 249 6.66 6.72 -21.23
CA VAL A 249 6.39 7.76 -22.24
C VAL A 249 6.80 7.32 -23.65
N ASP A 250 7.81 6.44 -23.76
CA ASP A 250 8.26 5.85 -25.03
C ASP A 250 7.46 4.60 -25.45
N GLY A 251 6.43 4.22 -24.69
CA GLY A 251 5.58 3.06 -24.93
C GLY A 251 6.15 1.72 -24.45
N SER A 252 7.34 1.70 -23.83
CA SER A 252 7.93 0.49 -23.26
C SER A 252 7.21 0.05 -21.99
N ASP A 253 7.24 -1.26 -21.70
CA ASP A 253 6.73 -1.82 -20.44
C ASP A 253 7.71 -1.52 -19.30
N GLN A 254 7.18 -1.00 -18.20
CA GLN A 254 7.92 -0.73 -16.96
C GLN A 254 7.15 -1.28 -15.76
N SER A 255 7.90 -1.68 -14.73
CA SER A 255 7.34 -2.23 -13.49
C SER A 255 7.86 -1.47 -12.28
N CYS A 256 6.94 -1.04 -11.45
CA CYS A 256 7.17 -0.31 -10.22
C CYS A 256 7.05 -1.21 -9.01
N PHE A 257 8.14 -1.46 -8.29
CA PHE A 257 8.08 -2.24 -7.06
C PHE A 257 7.81 -1.34 -5.85
N PHE A 258 6.66 -1.56 -5.19
CA PHE A 258 6.28 -0.89 -3.96
C PHE A 258 6.66 -1.74 -2.75
N PHE A 259 7.39 -1.12 -1.82
CA PHE A 259 7.74 -1.76 -0.56
C PHE A 259 6.51 -1.98 0.33
N PRO A 260 6.55 -2.95 1.26
CA PRO A 260 5.45 -3.17 2.18
C PRO A 260 5.09 -1.94 3.01
N THR A 261 3.84 -1.50 2.88
CA THR A 261 3.16 -0.63 3.85
C THR A 261 2.29 -1.50 4.75
N VAL A 262 2.30 -1.22 6.07
CA VAL A 262 1.56 -2.01 7.06
C VAL A 262 0.53 -1.19 7.82
N GLY A 263 -0.56 -1.81 8.20
CA GLY A 263 -1.61 -1.20 9.01
C GLY A 263 -2.41 -2.21 9.82
N LEU A 264 -3.25 -1.68 10.70
CA LEU A 264 -4.24 -2.46 11.44
C LEU A 264 -5.64 -2.07 10.97
N VAL A 265 -6.52 -3.06 10.90
CA VAL A 265 -7.95 -2.87 10.62
C VAL A 265 -8.74 -3.61 11.69
N ASP A 266 -9.66 -2.91 12.34
CA ASP A 266 -10.57 -3.52 13.30
C ASP A 266 -11.86 -3.97 12.58
N VAL A 267 -12.13 -5.27 12.62
CA VAL A 267 -13.23 -5.94 11.90
C VAL A 267 -14.31 -6.37 12.89
N GLY A 268 -15.55 -5.94 12.65
CA GLY A 268 -16.71 -6.13 13.54
C GLY A 268 -17.55 -7.39 13.33
#